data_AF-A0A0Q4UMK6-F1
#
_entry.id   AF-A0A0Q4UMK6-F1
#
_cell.length_a   1.000
_cell.length_b   1.000
_cell.length_c   1.000
_cell.angle_alpha   90.00
_cell.angle_beta   90.00
_cell.angle_gamma   90.00
#
_symmetry.space_group_name_H-M   'P 1'
#
loop_
_entity.id
_entity.type
_entity.pdbx_description
1 polymer ?
#
loop_
_entity_poly.entity_id
_entity_poly.type
_entity_poly.pdbx_seq_one_letter_code
_entity_poly.pdbx_strand_id
1 'polypeptide(L)'
;MAISTAAAKAKGRNLQKKVRDAILAKHPTLTEDDVRSCPMGSNGEDIQLSTAAKAAFPYSVECKARAKIALVYDALEQARSQNDLTPVAVIKADRKEALVVMTLDDFMRLAK
;
A
#
# COMPACT_ATOMS: atom_id res chain seq x y z
N MET A 1 -19.77 16.41 -6.39
CA MET A 1 -19.53 16.10 -7.82
C MET A 1 -18.58 14.91 -7.93
N ALA A 2 -18.84 13.98 -8.84
CA ALA A 2 -17.92 12.89 -9.14
C ALA A 2 -16.65 13.45 -9.80
N ILE A 3 -15.48 12.96 -9.40
CA ILE A 3 -14.20 13.33 -10.03
C ILE A 3 -14.02 12.56 -11.34
N SER A 4 -13.18 13.09 -12.24
CA SER A 4 -12.83 12.37 -13.47
C SER A 4 -12.09 11.06 -13.16
N THR A 5 -12.19 10.09 -14.07
CA THR A 5 -11.45 8.81 -13.98
C THR A 5 -9.94 9.03 -13.86
N ALA A 6 -9.40 10.01 -14.60
CA ALA A 6 -8.00 10.41 -14.52
C ALA A 6 -7.62 10.93 -13.13
N ALA A 7 -8.45 11.80 -12.53
CA ALA A 7 -8.23 12.29 -11.18
C ALA A 7 -8.33 11.17 -10.13
N ALA A 8 -9.27 10.23 -10.29
CA ALA A 8 -9.38 9.07 -9.41
C ALA A 8 -8.13 8.18 -9.48
N LYS A 9 -7.62 7.89 -10.69
CA LYS A 9 -6.36 7.16 -10.88
C LYS A 9 -5.16 7.91 -10.32
N ALA A 10 -5.13 9.24 -10.44
CA ALA A 10 -4.06 10.06 -9.88
C ALA A 10 -4.00 9.98 -8.35
N LYS A 11 -5.15 9.95 -7.67
CA LYS A 11 -5.22 9.74 -6.21
C LYS A 11 -4.58 8.42 -5.79
N GLY A 12 -4.89 7.32 -6.49
CA GLY A 12 -4.30 6.00 -6.25
C GLY A 12 -2.77 6.03 -6.41
N ARG A 13 -2.28 6.53 -7.55
CA ARG A 13 -0.83 6.67 -7.82
C ARG A 13 -0.11 7.46 -6.75
N ASN A 14 -0.69 8.57 -6.31
CA ASN A 14 -0.07 9.42 -5.31
C ASN A 14 0.01 8.73 -3.94
N LEU A 15 -0.98 7.88 -3.60
CA LEU A 15 -0.93 7.08 -2.38
C LEU A 15 0.16 6.00 -2.46
N GLN A 16 0.24 5.28 -3.58
CA GLN A 16 1.29 4.26 -3.80
C GLN A 16 2.69 4.89 -3.71
N LYS A 17 2.92 6.03 -4.38
CA LYS A 17 4.18 6.79 -4.28
C LYS A 17 4.50 7.18 -2.84
N LYS A 18 3.52 7.68 -2.10
CA LYS A 18 3.69 8.04 -0.68
C LYS A 18 4.13 6.83 0.16
N VAL A 19 3.57 5.65 -0.09
CA VAL A 19 3.98 4.42 0.63
C VAL A 19 5.41 4.03 0.26
N ARG A 20 5.73 3.98 -1.04
CA ARG A 20 7.10 3.73 -1.52
C ARG A 20 8.11 4.67 -0.84
N ASP A 21 7.84 5.97 -0.86
CA ASP A 21 8.74 6.99 -0.31
C ASP A 21 8.89 6.82 1.21
N ALA A 22 7.82 6.43 1.92
CA ALA A 22 7.88 6.13 3.34
C ALA A 22 8.75 4.90 3.66
N ILE A 23 8.68 3.85 2.84
CA ILE A 23 9.54 2.66 2.99
C ILE A 23 11.00 3.04 2.76
N LEU A 24 11.32 3.75 1.68
CA LEU A 24 12.68 4.21 1.38
C LEU A 24 13.25 5.12 2.47
N ALA A 25 12.44 6.04 3.00
CA ALA A 25 12.85 6.91 4.10
C ALA A 25 13.12 6.12 5.39
N LYS A 26 12.38 5.02 5.63
CA LYS A 26 12.56 4.16 6.81
C LYS A 26 13.75 3.22 6.68
N HIS A 27 14.11 2.84 5.46
CA HIS A 27 15.17 1.89 5.15
C HIS A 27 16.19 2.54 4.18
N PRO A 28 17.11 3.39 4.68
CA PRO A 28 18.05 4.14 3.83
C PRO A 28 19.02 3.29 3.00
N THR A 29 19.11 1.99 3.28
CA THR A 29 19.91 1.03 2.51
C THR A 29 19.19 0.53 1.26
N LEU A 30 17.88 0.78 1.13
CA LEU A 30 17.08 0.42 -0.04
C LEU A 30 17.07 1.57 -1.05
N THR A 31 16.95 1.22 -2.33
CA THR A 31 16.92 2.15 -3.46
C THR A 31 15.58 2.12 -4.18
N GLU A 32 15.35 3.02 -5.14
CA GLU A 32 14.14 2.98 -6.00
C GLU A 32 14.05 1.69 -6.84
N ASP A 33 15.15 0.94 -6.99
CA ASP A 33 15.12 -0.38 -7.62
C ASP A 33 14.58 -1.47 -6.69
N ASP A 34 14.67 -1.24 -5.38
CA ASP A 34 14.21 -2.16 -4.35
C ASP A 34 12.73 -1.98 -4.00
N VAL A 35 12.21 -0.75 -4.13
CA VAL A 35 10.83 -0.39 -3.79
C VAL A 35 10.21 0.44 -4.91
N ARG A 36 9.25 -0.15 -5.65
CA ARG A 36 8.61 0.49 -6.81
C ARG A 36 7.10 0.54 -6.66
N SER A 37 6.49 1.68 -7.00
CA SER A 37 5.03 1.78 -7.14
C SER A 37 4.59 1.38 -8.55
N CYS A 38 3.57 0.54 -8.69
CA CYS A 38 3.09 0.09 -10.00
C CYS A 38 2.30 1.16 -10.78
N PRO A 39 2.38 1.19 -12.13
CA PRO A 39 1.47 1.97 -12.95
C PRO A 39 0.01 1.50 -12.76
N MET A 40 -0.93 2.42 -12.56
CA MET A 40 -2.35 2.06 -12.43
C MET A 40 -2.87 1.29 -13.65
N GLY A 41 -3.32 0.04 -13.42
CA GLY A 41 -3.86 -0.86 -14.45
C GLY A 41 -2.96 -2.03 -14.82
N SER A 42 -1.77 -2.15 -14.21
CA SER A 42 -0.99 -3.38 -14.24
C SER A 42 -1.58 -4.43 -13.29
N ASN A 43 -1.58 -5.69 -13.71
CA ASN A 43 -1.83 -6.80 -12.80
C ASN A 43 -0.61 -6.96 -11.88
N GLY A 44 -0.82 -7.01 -10.56
CA GLY A 44 0.24 -7.22 -9.58
C GLY A 44 0.09 -6.33 -8.34
N GLU A 45 1.10 -6.39 -7.49
CA GLU A 45 1.22 -5.62 -6.25
C GLU A 45 1.24 -4.11 -6.50
N ASP A 46 0.61 -3.33 -5.63
CA ASP A 46 0.67 -1.87 -5.69
C ASP A 46 2.08 -1.34 -5.40
N ILE A 47 2.83 -2.06 -4.55
CA ILE A 47 4.22 -1.80 -4.18
C ILE A 47 5.04 -3.07 -4.44
N GLN A 48 5.90 -3.03 -5.45
CA GLN A 48 6.81 -4.11 -5.76
C GLN A 48 8.08 -4.00 -4.92
N LEU A 49 8.47 -5.11 -4.29
CA LEU A 49 9.62 -5.20 -3.40
C LEU A 49 10.66 -6.19 -3.95
N SER A 50 11.93 -5.81 -3.98
CA SER A 50 13.05 -6.73 -4.19
C SER A 50 13.19 -7.70 -3.01
N THR A 51 14.00 -8.75 -3.16
CA THR A 51 14.29 -9.68 -2.05
C THR A 51 14.82 -8.96 -0.80
N ALA A 52 15.70 -7.97 -0.99
CA ALA A 52 16.24 -7.16 0.11
C ALA A 52 15.15 -6.32 0.77
N ALA A 53 14.26 -5.70 -0.02
CA ALA A 53 13.15 -4.93 0.50
C ALA A 53 12.13 -5.80 1.25
N LYS A 54 11.81 -7.00 0.76
CA LYS A 54 10.91 -7.95 1.46
C LYS A 54 11.46 -8.36 2.83
N ALA A 55 12.78 -8.53 2.95
CA ALA A 55 13.41 -8.84 4.23
C ALA A 55 13.33 -7.66 5.22
N ALA A 56 13.46 -6.43 4.72
CA ALA A 56 13.41 -5.22 5.54
C ALA A 56 11.97 -4.76 5.88
N PHE A 57 11.03 -4.98 4.96
CA PHE A 57 9.63 -4.58 5.02
C PHE A 57 8.74 -5.77 4.58
N PRO A 58 8.45 -6.72 5.49
CA PRO A 58 7.79 -7.99 5.15
C PRO A 58 6.26 -7.86 5.09
N TYR A 59 5.76 -6.91 4.31
CA TYR A 59 4.33 -6.65 4.14
C TYR A 59 3.90 -6.65 2.68
N SER A 60 2.74 -7.25 2.41
CA SER A 60 2.05 -7.16 1.13
C SER A 60 1.13 -5.95 1.15
N VAL A 61 1.30 -5.00 0.23
CA VAL A 61 0.64 -3.69 0.31
C VAL A 61 -0.40 -3.52 -0.78
N GLU A 62 -1.64 -3.19 -0.38
CA GLU A 62 -2.68 -2.69 -1.27
C GLU A 62 -3.08 -1.24 -0.89
N CYS A 63 -3.20 -0.34 -1.87
CA CYS A 63 -3.47 1.08 -1.66
C CYS A 63 -4.87 1.49 -2.17
N LYS A 64 -5.72 2.02 -1.28
CA LYS A 64 -7.04 2.58 -1.67
C LYS A 64 -7.19 4.04 -1.28
N ALA A 65 -7.23 4.92 -2.29
CA ALA A 65 -7.53 6.35 -2.12
C ALA A 65 -8.89 6.71 -2.73
N ARG A 66 -9.86 7.09 -1.89
CA ARG A 66 -11.25 7.42 -2.32
C ARG A 66 -11.81 8.59 -1.50
N ALA A 67 -12.89 9.22 -1.97
CA ALA A 67 -13.54 10.30 -1.22
C ALA A 67 -14.11 9.82 0.13
N LYS A 68 -14.71 8.63 0.12
CA LYS A 68 -15.09 7.84 1.29
C LYS A 68 -14.48 6.47 1.13
N ILE A 69 -13.98 5.89 2.22
CA ILE A 69 -13.47 4.53 2.21
C ILE A 69 -14.64 3.56 2.39
N ALA A 70 -14.75 2.63 1.47
CA ALA A 70 -15.54 1.41 1.56
C ALA A 70 -14.62 0.25 1.14
N LEU A 71 -15.02 -0.99 1.41
CA LEU A 71 -14.31 -2.19 0.94
C LEU A 71 -12.89 -2.37 1.52
N VAL A 72 -12.74 -2.12 2.84
CA VAL A 72 -11.46 -2.31 3.53
C VAL A 72 -11.06 -3.79 3.58
N TYR A 73 -12.04 -4.69 3.79
CA TYR A 73 -11.82 -6.13 3.76
C TYR A 73 -11.36 -6.62 2.38
N ASP A 74 -12.01 -6.17 1.30
CA ASP A 74 -11.60 -6.52 -0.06
C ASP A 74 -10.17 -6.07 -0.36
N ALA A 75 -9.75 -4.90 0.15
CA ALA A 75 -8.37 -4.43 -0.02
C ALA A 75 -7.37 -5.32 0.73
N LEU A 76 -7.72 -5.80 1.94
CA LEU A 76 -6.89 -6.76 2.68
C LEU A 76 -6.81 -8.11 1.97
N GLU A 77 -7.91 -8.62 1.43
CA GLU A 77 -7.93 -9.88 0.67
C GLU A 77 -7.13 -9.75 -0.64
N GLN A 78 -7.18 -8.59 -1.29
CA GLN A 78 -6.30 -8.29 -2.43
C GLN A 78 -4.82 -8.33 -2.03
N ALA A 79 -4.43 -7.64 -0.95
CA ALA A 79 -3.07 -7.70 -0.42
C ALA A 79 -2.64 -9.14 -0.09
N ARG A 80 -3.52 -9.93 0.54
CA ARG A 80 -3.27 -11.34 0.88
C ARG A 80 -3.04 -12.21 -0.36
N SER A 81 -3.74 -11.93 -1.45
CA SER A 81 -3.66 -12.73 -2.68
C SER A 81 -2.42 -12.47 -3.53
N GLN A 82 -1.66 -11.40 -3.23
CA GLN A 82 -0.53 -10.96 -4.06
C GLN A 82 0.76 -11.74 -3.79
N ASN A 83 1.06 -12.03 -2.53
CA ASN A 83 2.27 -12.73 -2.09
C ASN A 83 2.11 -13.26 -0.65
N ASP A 84 3.12 -14.00 -0.17
CA ASP A 84 3.11 -14.66 1.15
C ASP A 84 3.55 -13.75 2.32
N LEU A 85 3.59 -12.43 2.14
CA LEU A 85 3.92 -11.48 3.21
C LEU A 85 2.69 -11.11 4.04
N THR A 86 2.91 -10.40 5.16
CA THR A 86 1.81 -9.96 6.03
C THR A 86 0.95 -8.93 5.29
N PRO A 87 -0.36 -9.17 5.07
CA PRO A 87 -1.19 -8.29 4.27
C PRO A 87 -1.53 -6.99 5.00
N VAL A 88 -1.35 -5.86 4.31
CA VAL A 88 -1.73 -4.54 4.80
C VAL A 88 -2.46 -3.75 3.71
N ALA A 89 -3.52 -3.07 4.12
CA ALA A 89 -4.24 -2.13 3.27
C ALA A 89 -3.93 -0.69 3.71
N VAL A 90 -3.31 0.10 2.83
CA VAL A 90 -3.11 1.53 3.05
C VAL A 90 -4.29 2.28 2.47
N ILE A 91 -5.12 2.86 3.34
CA ILE A 91 -6.34 3.56 2.95
C ILE A 91 -6.22 5.05 3.21
N LYS A 92 -6.79 5.86 2.32
CA LYS A 92 -6.81 7.31 2.50
C LYS A 92 -8.10 7.94 1.98
N ALA A 93 -8.86 8.54 2.91
CA ALA A 93 -9.98 9.40 2.56
C ALA A 93 -9.52 10.81 2.14
N ASP A 94 -10.38 11.53 1.41
CA ASP A 94 -10.11 12.91 1.04
C ASP A 94 -9.94 13.80 2.28
N ARG A 95 -8.86 14.59 2.31
CA ARG A 95 -8.50 15.48 3.43
C ARG A 95 -8.29 14.77 4.78
N LYS A 96 -8.04 13.46 4.74
CA LYS A 96 -7.63 12.66 5.91
C LYS A 96 -6.20 12.15 5.74
N GLU A 97 -5.60 11.77 6.86
CA GLU A 97 -4.33 11.04 6.87
C GLU A 97 -4.50 9.65 6.24
N ALA A 98 -3.37 9.05 5.84
CA ALA A 98 -3.37 7.68 5.37
C ALA A 98 -3.32 6.76 6.59
N LEU A 99 -4.15 5.73 6.60
CA LEU A 99 -4.19 4.72 7.65
C LEU A 99 -3.64 3.42 7.09
N VAL A 100 -2.92 2.67 7.92
CA VAL A 100 -2.54 1.29 7.64
C VAL A 100 -3.53 0.39 8.36
N VAL A 101 -4.21 -0.47 7.63
CA VAL A 101 -5.12 -1.47 8.15
C VAL A 101 -4.46 -2.83 8.01
N MET A 102 -4.49 -3.61 9.08
CA MET A 102 -4.10 -5.01 9.15
C MET A 102 -5.06 -5.72 10.10
N THR A 103 -4.96 -7.05 10.21
CA THR A 103 -5.77 -7.77 11.19
C THR A 103 -5.31 -7.43 12.61
N LEU A 104 -6.22 -7.59 13.58
CA LEU A 104 -5.85 -7.42 15.00
C LEU A 104 -4.70 -8.35 15.38
N ASP A 105 -4.74 -9.61 14.95
CA ASP A 105 -3.71 -10.60 15.24
C ASP A 105 -2.34 -10.19 14.68
N ASP A 106 -2.28 -9.70 13.43
CA ASP A 106 -1.04 -9.20 12.83
C ASP A 106 -0.51 -7.98 13.60
N PHE A 107 -1.40 -7.06 14.01
CA PHE A 107 -1.01 -5.92 14.83
C PHE A 107 -0.46 -6.33 16.19
N MET A 108 -1.09 -7.30 16.86
CA MET A 108 -0.64 -7.78 18.17
C MET A 108 0.72 -8.47 18.12
N ARG A 109 1.15 -9.02 16.97
CA ARG A 109 2.53 -9.52 16.79
C ARG A 109 3.59 -8.40 16.76
N LEU A 110 3.17 -7.16 16.48
CA LEU A 110 4.07 -5.99 16.50
C LEU A 110 4.16 -5.36 17.89
N ALA A 111 3.12 -5.52 18.71
CA ALA A 111 3.10 -5.08 20.08
C ALA A 111 4.04 -5.96 20.92
N LYS A 112 4.98 -5.31 21.62
CA LYS A 112 5.84 -5.97 22.60
C LYS A 112 5.21 -5.96 23.98
#